data_AF-A0A9E6AHK0-F1
#
_entry.id   AF-A0A9E6AHK0-F1
#
_cell.length_a   1.000
_cell.length_b   1.000
_cell.length_c   1.000
_cell.angle_alpha   90.00
_cell.angle_beta   90.00
_cell.angle_gamma   90.00
#
_symmetry.space_group_name_H-M   'P 1'
#
loop_
_entity.id
_entity.type
_entity.pdbx_description
1 polymer ?
#
loop_
_entity_poly.entity_id
_entity_poly.type
_entity_poly.pdbx_seq_one_letter_code
_entity_poly.pdbx_strand_id
1 'polypeptide(L)' 'MSIIIDIHAREILDSRGNPTVEVDVTLEDGTIGRAAVPSGASTGAYEAVEKRD' A
#
# COMPACT_ATOMS: atom_id res chain seq x y z
N MET A 1 12.08 -17.54 8.86
CA MET A 1 11.69 -16.93 10.15
C MET A 1 10.92 -15.66 9.79
N SER A 2 9.78 -15.36 10.42
CA SER A 2 8.89 -14.28 9.94
C SER A 2 9.30 -12.87 10.40
N ILE A 3 10.59 -12.61 10.59
CA ILE A 3 11.10 -11.29 11.01
C ILE A 3 11.09 -10.37 9.79
N ILE A 4 10.46 -9.20 9.89
CA ILE A 4 10.50 -8.17 8.85
C ILE A 4 11.85 -7.43 8.95
N ILE A 5 12.54 -7.32 7.82
CA ILE A 5 13.86 -6.67 7.75
C ILE A 5 13.87 -5.40 6.88
N ASP A 6 12.90 -5.25 5.98
CA ASP A 6 12.77 -4.06 5.14
C ASP A 6 11.31 -3.80 4.75
N ILE A 7 10.97 -2.51 4.59
CA ILE A 7 9.68 -2.03 4.14
C ILE A 7 9.91 -0.86 3.18
N HIS A 8 9.43 -0.98 1.96
CA HIS A 8 9.59 0.05 0.93
C HIS A 8 8.25 0.43 0.32
N ALA A 9 7.90 1.72 0.38
CA ALA A 9 6.69 2.28 -0.21
C ALA A 9 7.00 3.07 -1.48
N ARG A 10 6.08 3.04 -2.44
CA ARG A 10 6.14 3.79 -3.71
C ARG A 10 4.75 4.26 -4.13
N GLU A 11 4.69 5.37 -4.86
CA GLU A 11 3.47 5.81 -5.54
C GLU A 11 3.29 5.03 -6.85
N ILE A 12 2.07 4.56 -7.08
CA ILE A 12 1.61 3.93 -8.33
C ILE A 12 0.26 4.53 -8.74
N LEU A 13 -0.26 4.16 -9.91
CA LEU A 13 -1.60 4.54 -10.35
C LEU A 13 -2.61 3.42 -10.15
N ASP A 14 -3.80 3.76 -9.64
CA ASP A 14 -4.95 2.86 -9.54
C ASP A 14 -5.62 2.62 -10.91
N SER A 15 -6.68 1.81 -10.94
CA SER A 15 -7.42 1.50 -12.17
C SER A 15 -8.14 2.69 -12.82
N ARG A 16 -8.26 3.82 -12.10
CA ARG A 16 -8.85 5.08 -12.56
C ARG A 16 -7.77 6.13 -12.88
N GLY A 17 -6.49 5.77 -12.78
CA GLY A 17 -5.36 6.67 -13.02
C GLY A 17 -5.06 7.63 -11.87
N ASN A 18 -5.60 7.40 -10.68
CA ASN A 18 -5.30 8.22 -9.50
C ASN A 18 -4.06 7.66 -8.77
N PRO A 19 -3.18 8.51 -8.23
CA PRO A 19 -2.11 8.07 -7.35
C PRO A 19 -2.63 7.26 -6.15
N THR A 20 -1.94 6.16 -5.84
CA THR A 20 -2.13 5.33 -4.63
C THR A 20 -0.80 4.72 -4.19
N VAL A 21 -0.78 4.11 -3.00
CA VAL A 21 0.43 3.54 -2.39
C VAL A 21 0.54 2.04 -2.66
N GLU A 22 1.72 1.59 -3.06
CA GLU A 22 2.14 0.19 -3.06
C GLU A 22 3.32 -0.01 -2.10
N VAL A 23 3.32 -1.11 -1.36
CA VAL A 23 4.36 -1.45 -0.39
C VAL A 23 4.89 -2.85 -0.61
N ASP A 24 6.22 -2.96 -0.60
CA ASP A 24 6.96 -4.22 -0.48
C ASP A 24 7.40 -4.43 0.97
N VAL A 25 7.29 -5.67 1.45
CA VAL A 25 7.82 -6.13 2.74
C VAL A 25 8.76 -7.30 2.48
N THR A 26 9.99 -7.21 3.02
CA THR A 26 11.00 -8.27 2.93
C THR A 26 11.20 -8.90 4.30
N LEU A 27 11.14 -10.24 4.37
CA LEU A 27 11.43 -11.01 5.57
C LEU A 27 12.88 -11.49 5.60
N GLU A 28 13.38 -11.83 6.79
CA GLU A 28 14.74 -12.34 7.01
C GLU A 28 15.06 -13.61 6.20
N ASP A 29 14.06 -14.45 5.93
CA ASP A 29 14.23 -15.64 5.08
C ASP A 29 14.18 -15.36 3.57
N GLY A 30 14.12 -14.09 3.18
CA GLY A 30 14.09 -13.65 1.79
C GLY A 30 12.70 -13.67 1.15
N THR A 31 11.65 -14.05 1.89
CA THR A 31 10.26 -13.93 1.39
C THR A 31 9.92 -12.46 1.14
N ILE A 32 9.29 -12.18 0.00
CA ILE A 32 8.82 -10.84 -0.37
C ILE A 32 7.30 -10.86 -0.56
N GLY A 33 6.62 -9.95 0.11
CA GLY A 33 5.19 -9.67 -0.08
C GLY A 33 4.98 -8.26 -0.62
N ARG A 34 4.06 -8.11 -1.57
CA ARG A 34 3.67 -6.83 -2.16
C ARG A 34 2.18 -6.61 -2.07
N ALA A 35 1.76 -5.41 -1.69
CA ALA A 35 0.35 -5.02 -1.67
C ALA A 35 0.16 -3.57 -2.13
N ALA A 36 -0.89 -3.34 -2.92
CA ALA A 36 -1.35 -2.03 -3.34
C ALA A 36 -2.66 -1.66 -2.61
N VAL A 37 -2.81 -0.40 -2.23
CA VAL A 37 -4.00 0.10 -1.54
C VAL A 37 -5.07 0.53 -2.55
N PRO A 38 -6.33 0.06 -2.43
CA PRO A 38 -7.41 0.55 -3.28
C PRO A 38 -7.87 1.94 -2.84
N SER A 39 -8.41 2.73 -3.78
CA SER A 39 -9.02 4.02 -3.49
C SER A 39 -10.48 4.07 -3.94
N GLY A 40 -11.37 4.46 -3.05
CA GLY A 40 -12.81 4.56 -3.29
C GLY A 40 -13.20 5.77 -4.13
N ALA A 41 -14.28 5.67 -4.91
CA ALA A 41 -14.87 6.83 -5.60
C ALA A 41 -15.79 7.65 -4.70
N SER A 42 -16.43 6.97 -3.76
CA SER A 42 -17.32 7.54 -2.75
C SER A 42 -16.86 6.96 -1.42
N THR A 43 -16.31 7.80 -0.57
CA THR A 43 -15.88 7.43 0.78
C THR A 43 -16.94 7.87 1.78
N GLY A 44 -17.35 6.95 2.65
CA GLY A 44 -18.24 7.26 3.76
C GLY A 44 -17.58 8.24 4.74
N ALA A 45 -18.39 9.09 5.38
CA ALA A 45 -17.92 10.11 6.31
C ALA A 45 -17.19 9.56 7.56
N TYR A 46 -17.27 8.25 7.81
CA TYR A 46 -16.66 7.55 8.95
C TYR A 46 -15.64 6.47 8.54
N GLU A 47 -15.22 6.45 7.27
CA GLU A 47 -14.12 5.57 6.83
C GLU A 47 -12.77 6.07 7.37
N ALA A 48 -11.78 5.15 7.44
CA ALA A 48 -10.42 5.55 7.73
C ALA A 48 -9.91 6.53 6.66
N VAL A 49 -9.23 7.59 7.10
CA VAL A 49 -8.81 8.67 6.19
C VAL A 49 -7.69 8.20 5.26
N GLU A 50 -7.97 8.19 3.96
CA GLU A 50 -6.95 8.11 2.92
C GLU A 50 -6.21 9.46 2.87
N LYS A 51 -4.95 9.48 3.32
CA LYS A 51 -4.14 10.69 3.26
C LYS A 51 -3.70 10.98 1.83
N ARG A 52 -3.85 12.23 1.41
CA ARG A 52 -3.36 12.79 0.14
C ARG A 52 -2.31 13.86 0.43
N ASP A 53 -1.52 14.19 -0.58
CA ASP A 53 -0.52 15.27 -0.53
C ASP A 53 -1.15 16.66 -0.35
#